data_AF-A0AA37WD40-F1
#
_entry.id   AF-A0AA37WD40-F1
#
_cell.length_a   1.000
_cell.length_b   1.000
_cell.length_c   1.000
_cell.angle_alpha   90.00
_cell.angle_beta   90.00
_cell.angle_gamma   90.00
#
_symmetry.space_group_name_H-M   'P 1'
#
loop_
_entity.id
_entity.type
_entity.pdbx_description
1 polymer ?
#
loop_
_entity_poly.entity_id
_entity_poly.type
_entity_poly.pdbx_seq_one_letter_code
_entity_poly.pdbx_strand_id
1 'polypeptide(L)'
;MNISYEKLAEGKAILIFPEASTTEVKHLRPVKKGAARMALETLELQSDKNLTIVPIGINYSGPNRWRSYVNINIGDPIHPEVVEDQKEMPRAIKDLTVTIEKKLSDLLLVLNDNVAQESLNTVLDLGQWDIPVKTGLRVKHNEPEKFIQERDLSLKLNEDVDFDGVEEARPDLHKFDPKPVSFGELLFGALIFIPVCLFLLLNALPVIIGIKIRNKYVRENEFIASIAIAASLGAYMILFTLIFIILLFVVGWWAFLMFLLPYLGLIGLKGRDYLKNIQYRLKLKSKLGQSKMSKIYDNGIRIVQKIQQNSL
;
A
#
# COMPACT_ATOMS: atom_id res chain seq x y z
N MET A 1 -15.89 -33.69 11.66
CA MET A 1 -15.17 -33.31 10.44
C MET A 1 -14.64 -31.89 10.67
N ASN A 2 -13.53 -31.48 10.04
CA ASN A 2 -12.97 -30.15 10.30
C ASN A 2 -13.96 -29.08 9.80
N ILE A 3 -14.25 -28.06 10.62
CA ILE A 3 -15.29 -27.03 10.37
C ILE A 3 -15.16 -26.39 8.98
N SER A 4 -13.94 -26.21 8.49
CA SER A 4 -13.67 -25.62 7.18
C SER A 4 -14.27 -26.42 6.02
N TYR A 5 -14.18 -27.75 6.07
CA TYR A 5 -14.72 -28.63 5.02
C TYR A 5 -16.24 -28.61 5.02
N GLU A 6 -16.85 -28.66 6.21
CA GLU A 6 -18.31 -28.56 6.37
C GLU A 6 -18.82 -27.22 5.81
N LYS A 7 -18.11 -26.11 6.09
CA LYS A 7 -18.52 -24.78 5.61
C LYS A 7 -18.38 -24.62 4.11
N LEU A 8 -17.30 -25.12 3.50
CA LEU A 8 -17.19 -25.18 2.04
C LEU A 8 -18.25 -26.13 1.46
N ALA A 9 -18.56 -27.22 2.16
CA ALA A 9 -19.64 -28.14 1.81
C ALA A 9 -21.05 -27.50 1.95
N GLU A 10 -21.21 -26.43 2.72
CA GLU A 10 -22.45 -25.64 2.77
C GLU A 10 -22.48 -24.50 1.73
N GLY A 11 -21.46 -24.40 0.85
CA GLY A 11 -21.34 -23.30 -0.11
C GLY A 11 -20.94 -21.97 0.52
N LYS A 12 -20.31 -21.99 1.71
CA LYS A 12 -19.75 -20.78 2.34
C LYS A 12 -18.37 -20.45 1.76
N ALA A 13 -17.95 -19.20 1.93
CA ALA A 13 -16.62 -18.75 1.56
C ALA A 13 -15.65 -18.81 2.75
N ILE A 14 -14.38 -19.12 2.48
CA ILE A 14 -13.29 -19.09 3.46
C ILE A 14 -12.17 -18.18 2.93
N LEU A 15 -11.68 -17.28 3.79
CA LEU A 15 -10.48 -16.50 3.54
C LEU A 15 -9.28 -17.18 4.20
N ILE A 16 -8.21 -17.42 3.42
CA ILE A 16 -6.97 -18.05 3.91
C ILE A 16 -5.79 -17.19 3.49
N PHE A 17 -4.85 -16.98 4.43
CA PHE A 17 -3.53 -16.42 4.16
C PHE A 17 -2.52 -17.56 4.09
N PRO A 18 -2.14 -18.03 2.88
CA PRO A 18 -1.46 -19.31 2.74
C PRO A 18 0.01 -19.29 3.14
N GLU A 19 0.58 -18.11 3.44
CA GLU A 19 1.97 -17.94 3.89
C GLU A 19 2.18 -18.26 5.37
N ALA A 20 1.10 -18.29 6.17
CA ALA A 20 1.11 -18.59 7.60
C ALA A 20 2.08 -17.74 8.45
N SER A 21 2.35 -16.50 8.03
CA SER A 21 3.17 -15.51 8.77
C SER A 21 2.67 -14.09 8.52
N THR A 22 2.97 -13.19 9.46
CA THR A 22 2.56 -11.78 9.48
C THR A 22 3.72 -10.81 9.27
N THR A 23 4.94 -11.31 9.04
CA THR A 23 6.13 -10.47 8.81
C THR A 23 5.94 -9.54 7.62
N GLU A 24 6.33 -8.28 7.77
CA GLU A 24 6.24 -7.25 6.73
C GLU A 24 7.40 -7.41 5.73
N VAL A 25 7.18 -8.22 4.70
CA VAL A 25 8.15 -8.41 3.61
C VAL A 25 7.49 -8.18 2.25
N LYS A 26 8.24 -7.58 1.32
CA LYS A 26 7.81 -7.39 -0.08
C LYS A 26 8.27 -8.52 -1.00
N HIS A 27 8.40 -9.74 -0.49
CA HIS A 27 8.58 -10.95 -1.30
C HIS A 27 7.43 -11.91 -1.04
N LEU A 28 7.07 -12.72 -2.04
CA LEU A 28 6.10 -13.78 -1.83
C LEU A 28 6.76 -14.89 -1.00
N ARG A 29 6.23 -15.16 0.19
CA ARG A 29 6.72 -16.27 1.01
C ARG A 29 6.17 -17.60 0.49
N PRO A 30 6.86 -18.73 0.78
CA PRO A 30 6.41 -20.04 0.34
C PRO A 30 4.96 -20.33 0.80
N VAL A 31 4.09 -20.58 -0.18
CA VAL A 31 2.69 -20.93 0.02
C VAL A 31 2.59 -22.32 0.65
N LYS A 32 1.90 -22.44 1.79
CA LYS A 32 1.67 -23.72 2.45
C LYS A 32 0.58 -24.53 1.73
N LYS A 33 0.71 -25.86 1.78
CA LYS A 33 -0.21 -26.82 1.14
C LYS A 33 -1.65 -26.81 1.66
N GLY A 34 -1.93 -26.13 2.78
CA GLY A 34 -3.21 -26.20 3.48
C GLY A 34 -4.41 -25.77 2.65
N ALA A 35 -4.28 -24.69 1.86
CA ALA A 35 -5.35 -24.22 0.98
C ALA A 35 -5.67 -25.22 -0.14
N ALA A 36 -4.63 -25.76 -0.80
CA ALA A 36 -4.77 -26.76 -1.85
C ALA A 36 -5.38 -28.07 -1.32
N ARG A 37 -4.90 -28.54 -0.16
CA ARG A 37 -5.43 -29.73 0.53
C ARG A 37 -6.92 -29.55 0.84
N MET A 38 -7.29 -28.43 1.46
CA MET A 38 -8.67 -28.14 1.82
C MET A 38 -9.59 -28.14 0.60
N ALA A 39 -9.16 -27.55 -0.51
CA ALA A 39 -9.93 -27.51 -1.75
C ALA A 39 -10.15 -28.91 -2.34
N LEU A 40 -9.10 -29.70 -2.52
CA LEU A 40 -9.17 -31.02 -3.16
C LEU A 40 -9.94 -32.03 -2.29
N GLU A 41 -9.67 -32.10 -0.99
CA GLU A 41 -10.39 -32.98 -0.07
C GLU A 41 -11.88 -32.58 0.06
N THR A 42 -12.22 -31.29 -0.06
CA THR A 42 -13.62 -30.86 -0.10
C THR A 42 -14.32 -31.36 -1.37
N LEU A 43 -13.64 -31.34 -2.51
CA LEU A 43 -14.17 -31.88 -3.78
C LEU A 43 -14.33 -33.40 -3.74
N GLU A 44 -13.49 -34.14 -3.02
CA GLU A 44 -13.69 -35.58 -2.81
C GLU A 44 -14.93 -35.87 -1.97
N LEU A 45 -15.19 -35.06 -0.94
CA LEU A 45 -16.38 -35.22 -0.10
C LEU A 45 -17.67 -34.86 -0.86
N GLN A 46 -17.61 -33.88 -1.77
CA GLN A 46 -18.74 -33.41 -2.57
C GLN A 46 -18.30 -33.00 -3.98
N SER A 47 -18.33 -33.96 -4.89
CA SER A 47 -17.86 -33.83 -6.28
C SER A 47 -18.79 -33.02 -7.19
N ASP A 48 -20.01 -32.73 -6.75
CA ASP A 48 -21.02 -31.94 -7.48
C ASP A 48 -20.84 -30.42 -7.34
N LYS A 49 -19.84 -29.98 -6.56
CA LYS A 49 -19.63 -28.57 -6.23
C LYS A 49 -18.63 -27.89 -7.15
N ASN A 50 -19.03 -26.72 -7.67
CA ASN A 50 -18.12 -25.80 -8.34
C ASN A 50 -17.28 -25.01 -7.31
N LEU A 51 -16.39 -25.71 -6.60
CA LEU A 51 -15.45 -25.07 -5.68
C LEU A 51 -14.51 -24.16 -6.48
N THR A 52 -14.38 -22.91 -6.04
CA THR A 52 -13.59 -21.90 -6.74
C THR A 52 -12.61 -21.26 -5.77
N ILE A 53 -11.33 -21.19 -6.17
CA ILE A 53 -10.29 -20.47 -5.43
C ILE A 53 -10.05 -19.14 -6.14
N VAL A 54 -10.23 -18.03 -5.44
CA VAL A 54 -9.98 -16.69 -5.98
C VAL A 54 -8.70 -16.12 -5.36
N PRO A 55 -7.60 -15.96 -6.13
CA PRO A 55 -6.38 -15.36 -5.63
C PRO A 55 -6.56 -13.85 -5.46
N ILE A 56 -6.13 -13.31 -4.31
CA ILE A 56 -6.21 -11.88 -3.99
C ILE A 56 -4.82 -11.43 -3.52
N GLY A 57 -4.16 -10.58 -4.32
CA GLY A 57 -2.91 -9.92 -3.96
C GLY A 57 -3.17 -8.61 -3.23
N ILE A 58 -2.47 -8.37 -2.12
CA ILE A 58 -2.58 -7.15 -1.32
C ILE A 58 -1.18 -6.54 -1.17
N ASN A 59 -0.97 -5.35 -1.74
CA ASN A 59 0.30 -4.64 -1.66
C ASN A 59 0.14 -3.35 -0.85
N TYR A 60 0.83 -3.27 0.29
CA TYR A 60 0.90 -2.04 1.08
C TYR A 60 2.07 -1.18 0.60
N SER A 61 1.81 0.10 0.33
CA SER A 61 2.90 1.04 -0.01
C SER A 61 3.75 1.38 1.22
N GLY A 62 3.15 1.33 2.41
CA GLY A 62 3.82 1.55 3.68
C GLY A 62 2.91 1.10 4.82
N PRO A 63 2.98 -0.16 5.27
CA PRO A 63 2.06 -0.72 6.28
C PRO A 63 2.10 0.05 7.61
N ASN A 64 3.28 0.55 7.98
CA ASN A 64 3.50 1.37 9.17
C ASN A 64 3.39 2.88 8.93
N ARG A 65 3.07 3.31 7.71
CA ARG A 65 2.95 4.72 7.34
C ARG A 65 1.49 5.14 7.32
N TRP A 66 1.16 6.16 8.10
CA TRP A 66 -0.20 6.69 8.10
C TRP A 66 -0.58 7.28 6.74
N ARG A 67 -1.79 6.95 6.25
CA ARG A 67 -2.32 7.35 4.93
C ARG A 67 -1.48 6.86 3.76
N SER A 68 -0.78 5.74 3.92
CA SER A 68 -0.35 4.92 2.78
C SER A 68 -1.57 4.36 2.04
N TYR A 69 -1.37 3.98 0.78
CA TYR A 69 -2.39 3.29 0.01
C TYR A 69 -2.12 1.79 0.03
N VAL A 70 -3.17 1.05 -0.32
CA VAL A 70 -3.14 -0.39 -0.52
C VAL A 70 -3.65 -0.68 -1.92
N ASN A 71 -2.90 -1.47 -2.68
CA ASN A 71 -3.39 -2.04 -3.92
C ASN A 71 -3.98 -3.41 -3.61
N ILE A 72 -5.20 -3.64 -4.07
CA ILE A 72 -5.88 -4.94 -3.96
C ILE A 72 -6.14 -5.41 -5.38
N ASN A 73 -5.49 -6.50 -5.76
CA ASN A 73 -5.59 -7.10 -7.09
C ASN A 73 -6.30 -8.44 -6.96
N ILE A 74 -7.39 -8.62 -7.70
CA ILE A 74 -8.17 -9.87 -7.73
C ILE A 74 -7.80 -10.58 -9.02
N GLY A 75 -7.25 -11.78 -8.92
CA GLY A 75 -6.86 -12.56 -10.08
C GLY A 75 -7.95 -13.51 -10.56
N ASP A 76 -7.66 -14.18 -11.68
CA ASP A 76 -8.60 -15.11 -12.28
C ASP A 76 -8.86 -16.32 -11.37
N PRO A 77 -10.13 -16.75 -11.26
CA PRO A 77 -10.51 -17.96 -10.55
C PRO A 77 -9.65 -19.19 -10.92
N ILE A 78 -9.39 -20.04 -9.93
CA ILE A 78 -8.82 -21.38 -10.12
C ILE A 78 -9.94 -22.36 -9.81
N HIS A 79 -10.21 -23.27 -10.74
CA HIS A 79 -11.15 -24.36 -10.59
C HIS A 79 -10.35 -25.64 -10.38
N PRO A 80 -10.17 -26.10 -9.13
CA PRO A 80 -9.54 -27.39 -8.87
C PRO A 80 -10.42 -28.53 -9.39
N GLU A 81 -9.78 -29.59 -9.85
CA GLU A 81 -10.44 -30.79 -10.38
C GLU A 81 -10.50 -31.89 -9.30
N VAL A 82 -11.50 -32.77 -9.41
CA VAL A 82 -11.62 -33.95 -8.55
C VAL A 82 -10.48 -34.91 -8.86
N VAL A 83 -9.84 -35.45 -7.82
CA VAL A 83 -8.77 -36.44 -7.95
C VAL A 83 -9.37 -37.83 -7.77
N GLU A 84 -9.37 -38.66 -8.82
CA GLU A 84 -9.97 -40.00 -8.78
C GLU A 84 -9.08 -41.04 -8.07
N ASP A 85 -7.75 -40.97 -8.26
CA ASP A 85 -6.80 -41.87 -7.61
C ASP A 85 -6.15 -41.20 -6.39
N GLN A 86 -6.42 -41.74 -5.21
CA GLN A 86 -5.82 -41.31 -3.95
C GLN A 86 -4.28 -41.31 -3.96
N LYS A 87 -3.64 -42.12 -4.81
CA LYS A 87 -2.17 -42.11 -4.98
C LYS A 87 -1.66 -40.83 -5.62
N GLU A 88 -2.47 -40.16 -6.45
CA GLU A 88 -2.13 -38.88 -7.09
C GLU A 88 -2.42 -37.68 -6.20
N MET A 89 -3.19 -37.84 -5.11
CA MET A 89 -3.55 -36.75 -4.19
C MET A 89 -2.35 -35.93 -3.69
N PRO A 90 -1.22 -36.53 -3.25
CA PRO A 90 -0.06 -35.76 -2.81
C PRO A 90 0.54 -34.88 -3.92
N ARG A 91 0.49 -35.36 -5.17
CA ARG A 91 0.96 -34.63 -6.36
C ARG A 91 -0.02 -33.53 -6.72
N ALA A 92 -1.31 -33.81 -6.79
CA ALA A 92 -2.36 -32.82 -7.05
C ALA A 92 -2.33 -31.66 -6.05
N ILE A 93 -2.15 -31.95 -4.75
CA ILE A 93 -1.97 -30.91 -3.72
C ILE A 93 -0.75 -30.04 -4.02
N LYS A 94 0.37 -30.65 -4.39
CA LYS A 94 1.60 -29.92 -4.72
C LYS A 94 1.39 -29.03 -5.94
N ASP A 95 0.83 -29.56 -7.01
CA ASP A 95 0.64 -28.85 -8.28
C ASP A 95 -0.37 -27.69 -8.13
N LEU A 96 -1.46 -27.90 -7.37
CA LEU A 96 -2.40 -26.84 -7.01
C LEU A 96 -1.75 -25.77 -6.12
N THR A 97 -0.89 -26.17 -5.17
CA THR A 97 -0.14 -25.19 -4.33
C THR A 97 0.74 -24.30 -5.19
N VAL A 98 1.50 -24.88 -6.14
CA VAL A 98 2.34 -24.12 -7.09
C VAL A 98 1.50 -23.21 -7.98
N THR A 99 0.32 -23.67 -8.41
CA THR A 99 -0.61 -22.86 -9.21
C THR A 99 -1.13 -21.65 -8.42
N ILE A 100 -1.52 -21.85 -7.16
CA ILE A 100 -1.94 -20.77 -6.25
C ILE A 100 -0.79 -19.78 -6.05
N GLU A 101 0.42 -20.27 -5.79
CA GLU A 101 1.61 -19.44 -5.59
C GLU A 101 1.91 -18.58 -6.82
N LYS A 102 1.92 -19.17 -8.02
CA LYS A 102 2.15 -18.45 -9.27
C LYS A 102 1.09 -17.36 -9.49
N LYS A 103 -0.20 -17.69 -9.35
CA LYS A 103 -1.28 -16.72 -9.52
C LYS A 103 -1.24 -15.60 -8.48
N LEU A 104 -0.82 -15.88 -7.25
CA LEU A 104 -0.62 -14.83 -6.23
C LEU A 104 0.56 -13.93 -6.58
N SER A 105 1.68 -14.50 -7.04
CA SER A 105 2.86 -13.73 -7.45
C SER A 105 2.54 -12.68 -8.50
N ASP A 106 1.73 -13.04 -9.51
CA ASP A 106 1.32 -12.13 -10.59
C ASP A 106 0.52 -10.90 -10.10
N LEU A 107 -0.06 -10.99 -8.89
CA LEU A 107 -0.90 -9.96 -8.26
C LEU A 107 -0.13 -9.14 -7.20
N LEU A 108 1.14 -9.46 -6.95
CA LEU A 108 1.98 -8.83 -5.93
C LEU A 108 3.16 -8.06 -6.55
N LEU A 109 3.65 -7.08 -5.80
CA LEU A 109 4.91 -6.38 -6.09
C LEU A 109 6.04 -7.16 -5.40
N VAL A 110 6.54 -8.20 -6.06
CA VAL A 110 7.56 -9.10 -5.51
C VAL A 110 8.95 -8.52 -5.73
N LEU A 111 9.69 -8.35 -4.64
CA LEU A 111 11.11 -8.03 -4.62
C LEU A 111 11.94 -9.25 -4.26
N ASN A 112 13.16 -9.30 -4.79
CA ASN A 112 14.18 -10.26 -4.37
C ASN A 112 14.79 -9.84 -3.02
N ASP A 113 15.31 -10.80 -2.25
CA ASP A 113 15.87 -10.57 -0.91
C ASP A 113 17.10 -9.64 -0.89
N ASN A 114 17.78 -9.50 -2.03
CA ASN A 114 18.93 -8.63 -2.22
C ASN A 114 18.56 -7.16 -2.51
N VAL A 115 17.28 -6.86 -2.80
CA VAL A 115 16.83 -5.50 -3.09
C VAL A 115 16.27 -4.84 -1.83
N ALA A 116 16.83 -3.71 -1.43
CA ALA A 116 16.33 -2.96 -0.28
C ALA A 116 14.89 -2.48 -0.54
N GLN A 117 13.94 -2.90 0.31
CA GLN A 117 12.54 -2.49 0.25
C GLN A 117 12.36 -0.96 0.28
N GLU A 118 13.29 -0.24 0.90
CA GLU A 118 13.33 1.21 0.97
C GLU A 118 13.49 1.86 -0.42
N SER A 119 14.25 1.24 -1.32
CA SER A 119 14.43 1.72 -2.70
C SER A 119 13.11 1.65 -3.47
N LEU A 120 12.41 0.50 -3.42
CA LEU A 120 11.08 0.39 -4.03
C LEU A 120 10.09 1.36 -3.39
N ASN A 121 10.07 1.49 -2.05
CA ASN A 121 9.18 2.44 -1.38
C ASN A 121 9.43 3.87 -1.84
N THR A 122 10.70 4.24 -2.01
CA THR A 122 11.10 5.57 -2.51
C THR A 122 10.63 5.78 -3.94
N VAL A 123 10.85 4.81 -4.84
CA VAL A 123 10.42 4.95 -6.24
C VAL A 123 8.89 4.94 -6.34
N LEU A 124 8.21 4.05 -5.61
CA LEU A 124 6.75 4.03 -5.55
C LEU A 124 6.25 5.38 -5.06
N ASP A 125 6.75 5.92 -3.94
CA ASP A 125 6.41 7.27 -3.44
C ASP A 125 6.68 8.36 -4.47
N LEU A 126 7.76 8.22 -5.23
CA LEU A 126 8.10 9.10 -6.34
C LEU A 126 7.31 8.83 -7.63
N GLY A 127 6.43 7.83 -7.68
CA GLY A 127 5.49 7.57 -8.77
C GLY A 127 4.04 7.97 -8.45
N GLN A 128 3.71 8.26 -7.18
CA GLN A 128 2.31 8.50 -6.71
C GLN A 128 1.80 9.93 -6.98
N TRP A 129 2.56 10.72 -7.71
CA TRP A 129 2.31 12.16 -7.90
C TRP A 129 1.06 12.49 -8.67
N ASP A 130 0.67 11.57 -9.55
CA ASP A 130 -0.55 11.66 -10.35
C ASP A 130 -1.76 11.06 -9.66
N ILE A 131 -1.68 10.66 -8.38
CA ILE A 131 -2.89 10.48 -7.60
C ILE A 131 -3.35 11.90 -7.23
N PRO A 132 -4.37 12.49 -7.91
CA PRO A 132 -5.00 13.67 -7.35
C PRO A 132 -5.41 13.28 -5.93
N VAL A 133 -4.97 14.05 -4.94
CA VAL A 133 -5.41 13.91 -3.55
C VAL A 133 -6.92 14.18 -3.55
N LYS A 134 -7.70 13.18 -3.98
CA LYS A 134 -9.14 13.28 -4.08
C LYS A 134 -9.66 13.27 -2.66
N THR A 135 -10.65 14.11 -2.46
CA THR A 135 -11.01 14.79 -1.23
C THR A 135 -11.71 13.90 -0.18
N GLY A 136 -11.66 12.58 -0.33
CA GLY A 136 -12.32 11.59 0.54
C GLY A 136 -11.41 10.99 1.63
N LEU A 137 -12.02 10.50 2.71
CA LEU A 137 -11.34 9.78 3.80
C LEU A 137 -10.85 8.38 3.37
N ARG A 138 -11.52 7.79 2.37
CA ARG A 138 -11.11 6.59 1.63
C ARG A 138 -11.37 6.90 0.16
N VAL A 139 -10.36 6.76 -0.69
CA VAL A 139 -10.53 6.89 -2.14
C VAL A 139 -10.17 5.54 -2.75
N LYS A 140 -11.16 4.86 -3.33
CA LYS A 140 -10.94 3.66 -4.12
C LYS A 140 -10.64 4.09 -5.54
N HIS A 141 -9.49 3.71 -6.04
CA HIS A 141 -9.09 3.89 -7.43
C HIS A 141 -9.17 2.53 -8.12
N ASN A 142 -9.80 2.48 -9.30
CA ASN A 142 -9.72 1.32 -10.18
C ASN A 142 -8.72 1.65 -11.30
N GLU A 143 -7.44 1.40 -11.04
CA GLU A 143 -6.32 1.82 -11.90
C GLU A 143 -5.44 0.60 -12.23
N PRO A 144 -5.92 -0.35 -13.05
CA PRO A 144 -5.18 -1.57 -13.37
C PRO A 144 -3.85 -1.28 -14.09
N GLU A 145 -3.83 -0.28 -14.97
CA GLU A 145 -2.59 0.14 -15.69
C GLU A 145 -1.49 0.59 -14.73
N LYS A 146 -1.86 1.25 -13.63
CA LYS A 146 -0.90 1.71 -12.63
C LYS A 146 -0.27 0.55 -11.88
N PHE A 147 -1.07 -0.46 -11.51
CA PHE A 147 -0.52 -1.65 -10.87
C PHE A 147 0.45 -2.37 -11.80
N ILE A 148 0.13 -2.50 -13.10
CA ILE A 148 1.03 -3.10 -14.09
C ILE A 148 2.36 -2.33 -14.12
N GLN A 149 2.33 -1.00 -14.16
CA GLN A 149 3.53 -0.17 -14.13
C GLN A 149 4.36 -0.35 -12.85
N GLU A 150 3.71 -0.35 -11.68
CA GLU A 150 4.38 -0.58 -10.39
C GLU A 150 5.00 -1.98 -10.31
N ARG A 151 4.35 -2.98 -10.93
CA ARG A 151 4.85 -4.35 -11.01
C ARG A 151 6.07 -4.44 -11.93
N ASP A 152 5.98 -3.89 -13.14
CA ASP A 152 7.10 -3.87 -14.08
C ASP A 152 8.32 -3.15 -13.50
N LEU A 153 8.09 -2.09 -12.72
CA LEU A 153 9.13 -1.42 -11.97
C LEU A 153 9.78 -2.34 -10.91
N SER A 154 8.98 -3.07 -10.12
CA SER A 154 9.52 -4.02 -9.14
C SER A 154 10.35 -5.13 -9.79
N LEU A 155 9.93 -5.61 -10.96
CA LEU A 155 10.68 -6.62 -11.71
C LEU A 155 12.03 -6.08 -12.20
N LYS A 156 12.07 -4.86 -12.71
CA LYS A 156 13.33 -4.21 -13.12
C LYS A 156 14.30 -4.01 -11.96
N LEU A 157 13.79 -3.60 -10.79
CA LEU A 157 14.62 -3.46 -9.59
C LEU A 157 15.23 -4.79 -9.12
N ASN A 158 14.60 -5.92 -9.45
CA ASN A 158 15.12 -7.25 -9.12
C ASN A 158 16.26 -7.70 -10.03
N GLU A 159 16.30 -7.22 -11.28
CA GLU A 159 17.30 -7.59 -12.28
C GLU A 159 18.62 -6.83 -12.08
N ASP A 160 18.57 -5.65 -11.48
CA ASP A 160 19.72 -4.77 -11.33
C ASP A 160 19.98 -4.46 -9.84
N VAL A 161 20.96 -5.18 -9.29
CA VAL A 161 21.27 -5.23 -7.85
C VAL A 161 22.00 -3.95 -7.38
N ASP A 162 22.59 -3.21 -8.32
CA ASP A 162 23.43 -2.04 -8.08
C ASP A 162 22.65 -0.72 -8.34
N PHE A 163 21.33 -0.75 -8.08
CA PHE A 163 20.41 0.38 -8.22
C PHE A 163 20.74 1.52 -7.22
N ASP A 164 21.87 2.18 -7.42
CA ASP A 164 22.31 3.40 -6.76
C ASP A 164 21.43 4.56 -7.24
N GLY A 165 20.18 4.54 -6.77
CA GLY A 165 19.19 5.58 -6.99
C GLY A 165 18.34 5.35 -8.23
N VAL A 166 17.03 5.50 -8.03
CA VAL A 166 15.97 6.20 -8.79
C VAL A 166 16.22 6.70 -10.24
N GLU A 167 17.45 6.81 -10.75
CA GLU A 167 17.81 7.38 -12.05
C GLU A 167 17.60 6.42 -13.25
N GLU A 168 17.69 5.09 -13.11
CA GLU A 168 17.63 4.15 -14.27
C GLU A 168 16.34 3.31 -14.40
N ALA A 169 15.45 3.28 -13.40
CA ALA A 169 14.22 2.50 -13.45
C ALA A 169 13.08 3.26 -14.14
N ARG A 170 13.21 3.49 -15.45
CA ARG A 170 12.23 4.27 -16.22
C ARG A 170 12.03 3.73 -17.64
N PRO A 171 11.03 2.86 -17.92
CA PRO A 171 10.38 2.84 -19.23
C PRO A 171 9.21 3.86 -19.25
N ASP A 172 9.07 4.61 -20.34
CA ASP A 172 7.89 5.41 -20.77
C ASP A 172 7.44 6.63 -19.92
N LEU A 173 8.36 7.48 -19.48
CA LEU A 173 8.02 8.75 -18.79
C LEU A 173 7.63 9.94 -19.67
N HIS A 174 7.42 9.80 -20.97
CA HIS A 174 6.87 10.90 -21.79
C HIS A 174 5.43 11.28 -21.41
N LYS A 175 4.74 10.44 -20.62
CA LYS A 175 3.44 10.78 -20.03
C LYS A 175 3.54 11.39 -18.61
N PHE A 176 4.74 11.41 -18.02
CA PHE A 176 4.99 11.74 -16.61
C PHE A 176 5.89 12.99 -16.47
N ASP A 177 5.66 14.02 -17.28
CA ASP A 177 6.22 15.35 -17.01
C ASP A 177 5.37 16.00 -15.90
N PRO A 178 5.87 16.10 -14.65
CA PRO A 178 5.08 16.67 -13.57
C PRO A 178 4.72 18.10 -13.95
N LYS A 179 3.42 18.40 -13.97
CA LYS A 179 2.95 19.76 -14.27
C LYS A 179 3.72 20.76 -13.40
N PRO A 180 4.35 21.79 -14.01
CA PRO A 180 5.13 22.75 -13.24
C PRO A 180 4.22 23.39 -12.19
N VAL A 181 4.75 23.58 -10.98
CA VAL A 181 4.00 24.24 -9.91
C VAL A 181 3.70 25.66 -10.37
N SER A 182 2.43 26.03 -10.43
CA SER A 182 2.03 27.38 -10.84
C SER A 182 2.22 28.39 -9.70
N PHE A 183 2.35 29.67 -10.03
CA PHE A 183 2.43 30.73 -9.02
C PHE A 183 1.16 30.77 -8.13
N GLY A 184 -0.02 30.54 -8.71
CA GLY A 184 -1.27 30.45 -7.97
C GLY A 184 -1.28 29.29 -6.97
N GLU A 185 -0.70 28.15 -7.34
CA GLU A 185 -0.58 27.00 -6.43
C GLU A 185 0.34 27.31 -5.23
N LEU A 186 1.43 28.06 -5.45
CA LEU A 186 2.34 28.51 -4.39
C LEU A 186 1.65 29.50 -3.45
N LEU A 187 0.91 30.47 -3.98
CA LEU A 187 0.17 31.45 -3.19
C LEU A 187 -0.92 30.77 -2.34
N PHE A 188 -1.68 29.86 -2.95
CA PHE A 188 -2.68 29.07 -2.23
C PHE A 188 -2.02 28.17 -1.16
N GLY A 189 -0.87 27.56 -1.48
CA GLY A 189 -0.06 26.81 -0.53
C GLY A 189 0.35 27.64 0.68
N ALA A 190 0.83 28.86 0.47
CA ALA A 190 1.20 29.79 1.54
C ALA A 190 0.00 30.16 2.43
N LEU A 191 -1.18 30.38 1.83
CA LEU A 191 -2.42 30.69 2.56
C LEU A 191 -2.85 29.54 3.48
N ILE A 192 -2.82 28.31 2.98
CA ILE A 192 -3.25 27.13 3.76
C ILE A 192 -2.18 26.62 4.75
N PHE A 193 -0.94 27.11 4.64
CA PHE A 193 0.17 26.69 5.50
C PHE A 193 -0.12 26.98 6.98
N ILE A 194 -0.63 28.16 7.31
CA ILE A 194 -0.91 28.57 8.70
C ILE A 194 -1.98 27.66 9.34
N PRO A 195 -3.17 27.46 8.74
CA PRO A 195 -4.16 26.50 9.25
C PRO A 195 -3.61 25.08 9.42
N VAL A 196 -2.78 24.60 8.49
CA VAL A 196 -2.15 23.27 8.57
C VAL A 196 -1.18 23.19 9.75
N CYS A 197 -0.33 24.19 9.96
CA CYS A 197 0.59 24.25 11.09
C CYS A 197 -0.16 24.28 12.42
N LEU A 198 -1.23 25.09 12.53
CA LEU A 198 -2.07 25.15 13.72
C LEU A 198 -2.72 23.79 14.01
N PHE A 199 -3.27 23.14 12.97
CA PHE A 199 -3.80 21.77 13.08
C PHE A 199 -2.75 20.79 13.59
N LEU A 200 -1.56 20.77 12.99
CA LEU A 200 -0.48 19.88 13.40
C LEU A 200 -0.07 20.13 14.86
N LEU A 201 0.02 21.39 15.27
CA LEU A 201 0.40 21.76 16.64
C LEU A 201 -0.63 21.30 17.68
N LEU A 202 -1.92 21.53 17.42
CA LEU A 202 -3.00 21.11 18.33
C LEU A 202 -3.10 19.59 18.48
N ASN A 203 -2.75 18.85 17.42
CA ASN A 203 -2.85 17.39 17.38
C ASN A 203 -1.52 16.69 17.71
N ALA A 204 -0.41 17.44 17.81
CA ALA A 204 0.91 16.89 18.07
C ALA A 204 0.99 16.23 19.45
N LEU A 205 0.43 16.86 20.48
CA LEU A 205 0.62 16.41 21.86
C LEU A 205 0.04 15.00 22.11
N PRO A 206 -1.23 14.69 21.77
CA PRO A 206 -1.76 13.33 21.91
C PRO A 206 -0.97 12.29 21.10
N VAL A 207 -0.55 12.66 19.88
CA VAL A 207 0.24 11.77 19.01
C VAL A 207 1.62 11.48 19.59
N ILE A 208 2.30 12.50 20.12
CA ILE A 208 3.61 12.33 20.78
C ILE A 208 3.47 11.42 22.00
N ILE A 209 2.41 11.57 22.79
CA ILE A 209 2.13 10.68 23.92
C ILE A 209 1.94 9.24 23.42
N GLY A 210 1.12 9.04 22.37
CA GLY A 210 0.91 7.72 21.79
C GLY A 210 2.19 7.09 21.25
N ILE A 211 3.05 7.86 20.58
CA ILE A 211 4.36 7.43 20.08
C ILE A 211 5.30 7.06 21.24
N LYS A 212 5.33 7.85 22.32
CA LYS A 212 6.14 7.55 23.51
C LYS A 212 5.68 6.26 24.19
N ILE A 213 4.37 6.06 24.34
CA ILE A 213 3.78 4.83 24.89
C ILE A 213 4.17 3.64 23.99
N ARG A 214 3.95 3.75 22.68
CA ARG A 214 4.35 2.72 21.72
C ARG A 214 5.80 2.32 21.89
N ASN A 215 6.73 3.28 21.85
CA ASN A 215 8.17 3.00 21.94
C ASN A 215 8.59 2.37 23.27
N LYS A 216 7.81 2.58 24.35
CA LYS A 216 8.09 2.02 25.67
C LYS A 216 7.58 0.59 25.83
N TYR A 217 6.44 0.24 25.23
CA TYR A 217 5.72 -1.01 25.51
C TYR A 217 5.68 -2.00 24.35
N VAL A 218 6.01 -1.59 23.12
CA VAL A 218 5.84 -2.42 21.92
C VAL A 218 7.20 -2.71 21.29
N ARG A 219 7.51 -4.00 21.17
CA ARG A 219 8.71 -4.50 20.48
C ARG A 219 8.40 -5.09 19.11
N GLU A 220 7.19 -5.60 18.93
CA GLU A 220 6.75 -6.23 17.69
C GLU A 220 6.22 -5.20 16.69
N ASN A 221 6.73 -5.24 15.45
CA ASN A 221 6.38 -4.27 14.40
C ASN A 221 4.89 -4.29 14.04
N GLU A 222 4.25 -5.45 14.14
CA GLU A 222 2.85 -5.68 13.77
C GLU A 222 1.85 -4.92 14.65
N PHE A 223 2.26 -4.54 15.88
CA PHE A 223 1.40 -3.83 16.82
C PHE A 223 1.72 -2.34 16.96
N ILE A 224 2.78 -1.85 16.30
CA ILE A 224 3.26 -0.46 16.36
C ILE A 224 2.14 0.53 16.04
N ALA A 225 1.48 0.34 14.90
CA ALA A 225 0.45 1.27 14.42
C ALA A 225 -0.80 1.23 15.32
N SER A 226 -1.32 0.04 15.60
CA SER A 226 -2.54 -0.16 16.40
C SER A 226 -2.42 0.43 17.80
N ILE A 227 -1.29 0.18 18.48
CA ILE A 227 -1.06 0.69 19.83
C ILE A 227 -0.81 2.20 19.83
N ALA A 228 -0.06 2.74 18.86
CA ALA A 228 0.10 4.18 18.74
C ALA A 228 -1.25 4.88 18.53
N ILE A 229 -2.14 4.32 17.71
CA ILE A 229 -3.48 4.87 17.48
C ILE A 229 -4.32 4.80 18.75
N ALA A 230 -4.38 3.63 19.40
CA ALA A 230 -5.17 3.45 20.62
C ALA A 230 -4.70 4.36 21.77
N ALA A 231 -3.39 4.44 21.98
CA ALA A 231 -2.79 5.30 22.99
C ALA A 231 -2.99 6.78 22.68
N SER A 232 -2.85 7.18 21.40
CA SER A 232 -3.14 8.55 20.97
C SER A 232 -4.62 8.89 21.20
N LEU A 233 -5.54 7.98 20.86
CA LEU A 233 -6.98 8.16 21.06
C LEU A 233 -7.33 8.33 22.53
N GLY A 234 -6.75 7.53 23.42
CA GLY A 234 -6.90 7.70 24.86
C GLY A 234 -6.38 9.06 25.33
N ALA A 235 -5.21 9.49 24.84
CA ALA A 235 -4.67 10.82 25.14
C ALA A 235 -5.58 11.95 24.60
N TYR A 236 -6.18 11.78 23.42
CA TYR A 236 -7.17 12.72 22.87
C TYR A 236 -8.38 12.85 23.81
N MET A 237 -8.96 11.73 24.25
CA MET A 237 -10.15 11.76 25.12
C MET A 237 -9.89 12.53 26.41
N ILE A 238 -8.72 12.34 27.03
CA ILE A 238 -8.37 13.03 28.28
C ILE A 238 -8.07 14.52 28.00
N LEU A 239 -7.16 14.80 27.07
CA LEU A 239 -6.68 16.16 26.82
C LEU A 239 -7.79 17.08 26.29
N PHE A 240 -8.60 16.60 25.33
CA PHE A 240 -9.68 17.40 24.78
C PHE A 240 -10.77 17.65 25.82
N THR A 241 -11.05 16.71 26.71
CA THR A 241 -12.00 16.93 27.82
C THR A 241 -11.49 18.00 28.77
N LEU A 242 -10.21 17.96 29.16
CA LEU A 242 -9.61 18.99 30.02
C LEU A 242 -9.62 20.37 29.35
N ILE A 243 -9.23 20.46 28.08
CA ILE A 243 -9.26 21.70 27.31
C ILE A 243 -10.70 22.23 27.22
N PHE A 244 -11.68 21.37 26.95
CA PHE A 244 -13.09 21.77 26.86
C PHE A 244 -13.60 22.35 28.18
N ILE A 245 -13.28 21.71 29.31
CA ILE A 245 -13.64 22.22 30.65
C ILE A 245 -13.01 23.60 30.87
N ILE A 246 -11.71 23.77 30.58
CA ILE A 246 -11.03 25.05 30.72
C ILE A 246 -11.69 26.12 29.84
N LEU A 247 -12.00 25.79 28.59
CA LEU A 247 -12.67 26.72 27.67
C LEU A 247 -14.07 27.11 28.17
N LEU A 248 -14.84 26.19 28.75
CA LEU A 248 -16.14 26.53 29.34
C LEU A 248 -16.01 27.59 30.44
N PHE A 249 -14.96 27.54 31.26
CA PHE A 249 -14.72 28.55 32.29
C PHE A 249 -14.24 29.90 31.73
N VAL A 250 -13.41 29.89 30.68
CA VAL A 250 -12.79 31.12 30.13
C VAL A 250 -13.69 31.85 29.14
N VAL A 251 -14.36 31.10 28.24
CA VAL A 251 -15.15 31.66 27.13
C VAL A 251 -16.63 31.26 27.16
N GLY A 252 -17.07 30.50 28.16
CA GLY A 252 -18.48 30.11 28.32
C GLY A 252 -18.97 29.21 27.19
N TRP A 253 -20.18 29.49 26.69
CA TRP A 253 -20.83 28.71 25.63
C TRP A 253 -20.07 28.71 24.29
N TRP A 254 -19.14 29.64 24.07
CA TRP A 254 -18.26 29.60 22.90
C TRP A 254 -17.33 28.39 22.89
N ALA A 255 -17.10 27.74 24.03
CA ALA A 255 -16.33 26.50 24.12
C ALA A 255 -16.89 25.37 23.24
N PHE A 256 -18.19 25.37 22.94
CA PHE A 256 -18.81 24.38 22.06
C PHE A 256 -18.31 24.47 20.60
N LEU A 257 -17.69 25.58 20.19
CA LEU A 257 -16.99 25.66 18.89
C LEU A 257 -15.83 24.65 18.79
N MET A 258 -15.32 24.16 19.92
CA MET A 258 -14.29 23.11 19.96
C MET A 258 -14.74 21.83 19.25
N PHE A 259 -16.05 21.53 19.19
CA PHE A 259 -16.58 20.38 18.44
C PHE A 259 -16.44 20.52 16.92
N LEU A 260 -16.07 21.71 16.42
CA LEU A 260 -15.71 21.92 15.01
C LEU A 260 -14.24 21.59 14.72
N LEU A 261 -13.39 21.39 15.74
CA LEU A 261 -11.97 21.05 15.56
C LEU A 261 -11.72 19.79 14.70
N PRO A 262 -12.52 18.70 14.80
CA PRO A 262 -12.34 17.56 13.90
C PRO A 262 -12.50 17.92 12.42
N TYR A 263 -13.42 18.85 12.09
CA TYR A 263 -13.60 19.33 10.71
C TYR A 263 -12.43 20.20 10.24
N LEU A 264 -11.91 21.07 11.12
CA LEU A 264 -10.66 21.79 10.87
C LEU A 264 -9.49 20.83 10.68
N GLY A 265 -9.50 19.69 11.37
CA GLY A 265 -8.52 18.64 11.18
C GLY A 265 -8.56 17.98 9.80
N LEU A 266 -9.75 17.79 9.24
CA LEU A 266 -9.88 17.33 7.84
C LEU A 266 -9.29 18.33 6.85
N ILE A 267 -9.50 19.63 7.08
CA ILE A 267 -8.93 20.71 6.26
C ILE A 267 -7.40 20.73 6.41
N GLY A 268 -6.88 20.64 7.64
CA GLY A 268 -5.45 20.58 7.91
C GLY A 268 -4.77 19.35 7.29
N LEU A 269 -5.41 18.19 7.32
CA LEU A 269 -4.91 16.97 6.65
C LEU A 269 -4.84 17.16 5.13
N LYS A 270 -5.91 17.69 4.52
CA LYS A 270 -5.95 17.96 3.08
C LYS A 270 -4.90 19.00 2.67
N GLY A 271 -4.77 20.08 3.44
CA GLY A 271 -3.77 21.12 3.19
C GLY A 271 -2.34 20.58 3.30
N ARG A 272 -2.07 19.70 4.27
CA ARG A 272 -0.78 19.01 4.40
C ARG A 272 -0.45 18.18 3.17
N ASP A 273 -1.42 17.40 2.66
CA ASP A 273 -1.21 16.55 1.50
C ASP A 273 -1.02 17.38 0.22
N TYR A 274 -1.73 18.51 0.07
CA TYR A 274 -1.50 19.49 -0.99
C TYR A 274 -0.08 20.08 -0.94
N LEU A 275 0.36 20.54 0.23
CA LEU A 275 1.71 21.10 0.44
C LEU A 275 2.81 20.07 0.18
N LYS A 276 2.60 18.81 0.57
CA LYS A 276 3.51 17.71 0.25
C LYS A 276 3.65 17.51 -1.25
N ASN A 277 2.54 17.51 -1.99
CA ASN A 277 2.59 17.37 -3.46
C ASN A 277 3.44 18.50 -4.09
N ILE A 278 3.23 19.74 -3.68
CA ILE A 278 4.07 20.87 -4.13
C ILE A 278 5.55 20.65 -3.76
N GLN A 279 5.84 20.32 -2.51
CA GLN A 279 7.21 20.11 -2.02
C GLN A 279 7.92 19.01 -2.81
N TYR A 280 7.21 17.91 -3.05
CA TYR A 280 7.72 16.84 -3.87
C TYR A 280 8.05 17.44 -5.26
N ARG A 281 7.16 18.21 -5.92
CA ARG A 281 7.29 18.60 -7.35
C ARG A 281 8.53 19.46 -7.54
N LEU A 282 8.77 20.33 -6.56
CA LEU A 282 9.96 21.15 -6.46
C LEU A 282 11.24 20.32 -6.24
N LYS A 283 11.21 19.32 -5.35
CA LYS A 283 12.35 18.42 -5.12
C LYS A 283 12.72 17.61 -6.36
N LEU A 284 11.72 17.12 -7.10
CA LEU A 284 11.94 16.35 -8.32
C LEU A 284 12.64 17.20 -9.38
N LYS A 285 12.18 18.44 -9.60
CA LYS A 285 12.81 19.39 -10.52
C LYS A 285 14.24 19.79 -10.10
N SER A 286 14.49 19.91 -8.79
CA SER A 286 15.79 20.31 -8.23
C SER A 286 16.84 19.20 -8.25
N LYS A 287 16.46 17.93 -8.01
CA LYS A 287 17.42 16.80 -7.97
C LYS A 287 17.77 16.23 -9.35
N LEU A 288 16.91 16.37 -10.36
CA LEU A 288 17.07 15.71 -11.67
C LEU A 288 17.45 16.68 -12.83
N GLY A 289 18.17 17.77 -12.55
CA GLY A 289 18.47 18.88 -13.49
C GLY A 289 18.47 18.60 -15.00
N GLN A 290 17.93 19.55 -15.80
CA GLN A 290 17.63 19.46 -17.25
C GLN A 290 18.64 18.71 -18.14
N SER A 291 19.95 18.83 -17.86
CA SER A 291 21.03 18.16 -18.59
C SER A 291 21.03 16.63 -18.44
N LYS A 292 20.65 16.10 -17.26
CA LYS A 292 20.52 14.65 -17.03
C LYS A 292 19.24 14.09 -17.67
N MET A 293 18.14 14.83 -17.65
CA MET A 293 16.89 14.44 -18.32
C MET A 293 17.05 14.25 -19.83
N SER A 294 17.86 15.08 -20.50
CA SER A 294 18.17 14.92 -21.92
C SER A 294 18.95 13.63 -22.22
N LYS A 295 19.96 13.31 -21.42
CA LYS A 295 20.76 12.08 -21.58
C LYS A 295 19.95 10.81 -21.31
N ILE A 296 19.04 10.87 -20.33
CA ILE A 296 18.11 9.78 -20.01
C ILE A 296 17.15 9.52 -21.20
N TYR A 297 16.68 10.59 -21.84
CA TYR A 297 15.83 10.47 -23.03
C TYR A 297 16.56 9.84 -24.22
N ASP A 298 17.78 10.29 -24.50
CA ASP A 298 18.59 9.78 -25.61
C ASP A 298 19.01 8.31 -25.41
N ASN A 299 19.28 7.89 -24.17
CA ASN A 299 19.58 6.50 -23.84
C ASN A 299 18.34 5.60 -23.85
N GLY A 300 17.19 6.08 -23.38
CA GLY A 300 15.93 5.34 -23.42
C GLY A 300 15.50 4.99 -24.85
N ILE A 301 15.62 5.93 -25.78
CA ILE A 301 15.33 5.71 -27.21
C ILE A 301 16.24 4.63 -27.82
N ARG A 302 17.55 4.66 -27.49
CA ARG A 302 18.51 3.65 -27.98
C ARG A 302 18.21 2.23 -27.48
N ILE A 303 17.73 2.08 -26.24
CA ILE A 303 17.40 0.78 -25.67
C ILE A 303 16.13 0.20 -26.30
N VAL A 304 15.11 1.03 -26.51
CA VAL A 304 13.88 0.62 -27.21
C VAL A 304 14.18 0.17 -28.65
N GLN A 305 15.07 0.89 -29.35
CA GLN A 305 15.53 0.49 -30.69
C GLN A 305 16.26 -0.85 -30.70
N LYS A 306 17.08 -1.14 -29.66
CA LYS A 306 17.73 -2.46 -29.50
C LYS A 306 16.75 -3.59 -29.23
N ILE A 307 15.72 -3.36 -28.41
CA ILE A 307 14.69 -4.36 -28.10
C ILE A 307 13.86 -4.68 -29.34
N GLN A 308 13.52 -3.68 -30.16
CA GLN A 308 12.81 -3.87 -31.43
C GLN A 308 13.64 -4.61 -32.49
N GLN A 309 14.97 -4.49 -32.45
CA GLN A 309 15.86 -5.22 -33.35
C GLN A 309 16.11 -6.67 -32.92
N ASN A 310 16.01 -6.98 -31.63
CA ASN A 310 16.18 -8.34 -31.09
C ASN A 310 14.88 -9.16 -31.02
N SER A 311 13.76 -8.60 -31.46
CA SER A 311 12.43 -9.25 -31.49
C SER A 311 11.94 -9.55 -32.92
N LEU A 312 12.84 -9.49 -33.91
CA LEU A 312 12.67 -9.92 -35.30
C LEU A 312 13.56 -11.13 -35.62
#